data_AF-A0A7Y4UJG6-F1
#
_entry.id   AF-A0A7Y4UJG6-F1
#
_cell.length_a   1.000
_cell.length_b   1.000
_cell.length_c   1.000
_cell.angle_alpha   90.00
_cell.angle_beta   90.00
_cell.angle_gamma   90.00
#
_symmetry.space_group_name_H-M   'P 1'
#
loop_
_entity.id
_entity.type
_entity.pdbx_description
1 polymer ?
#
loop_
_entity_poly.entity_id
_entity_poly.type
_entity_poly.pdbx_seq_one_letter_code
_entity_poly.pdbx_strand_id
1 'polypeptide(L)'
;MPEIFTQESITPRAERGAWKWMLPLSIVLAIAVFAAWHFGWHAKAVTSSVVLFAAISHVFAWLLGLVMMVPIVGPLIVKVLSIGAIWLLNAVGYLVSYVAIKRGYSKDVLTYRAVTVALITGIVIGFVVASIVNS
;
A
#
# COMPACT_ATOMS: atom_id res chain seq x y z
N MET A 1 -8.87 -15.17 -49.85
CA MET A 1 -9.33 -15.62 -48.52
C MET A 1 -8.27 -15.16 -47.52
N PRO A 2 -8.55 -14.34 -46.49
CA PRO A 2 -7.52 -13.84 -45.58
C PRO A 2 -7.42 -14.72 -44.31
N GLU A 3 -6.20 -15.09 -43.96
CA GLU A 3 -5.82 -15.82 -42.75
C GLU A 3 -5.81 -14.86 -41.53
N ILE A 4 -6.96 -14.68 -40.87
CA ILE A 4 -7.15 -13.67 -39.79
C ILE A 4 -7.05 -14.30 -38.38
N PHE A 5 -6.50 -15.51 -38.22
CA PHE A 5 -6.41 -16.15 -36.89
C PHE A 5 -5.07 -16.85 -36.65
N THR A 6 -4.03 -16.06 -36.36
CA THR A 6 -2.75 -16.57 -35.85
C THR A 6 -2.88 -16.87 -34.35
N GLN A 7 -2.64 -18.14 -33.98
CA GLN A 7 -2.69 -18.70 -32.61
C GLN A 7 -1.83 -17.95 -31.57
N GLU A 8 -0.86 -17.14 -32.01
CA GLU A 8 0.01 -16.32 -31.16
C GLU A 8 -0.75 -15.23 -30.38
N SER A 9 -1.97 -14.88 -30.84
CA SER A 9 -2.85 -13.91 -30.17
C SER A 9 -3.63 -14.48 -28.96
N ILE A 10 -3.55 -15.79 -28.71
CA ILE A 10 -4.38 -16.47 -27.68
C ILE A 10 -3.59 -16.80 -26.40
N THR A 11 -2.26 -16.64 -26.39
CA THR A 11 -1.47 -16.80 -25.15
C THR A 11 -1.09 -15.45 -24.56
N PRO A 12 -1.74 -14.98 -23.48
CA PRO A 12 -1.20 -13.87 -22.72
C PRO A 12 0.17 -14.30 -22.22
N ARG A 13 1.20 -13.53 -22.59
CA ARG A 13 2.57 -13.73 -22.11
C ARG A 13 2.54 -13.57 -20.60
N ALA A 14 2.55 -14.69 -19.87
CA ALA A 14 2.53 -14.68 -18.41
C ALA A 14 3.64 -13.72 -17.91
N GLU A 15 3.24 -12.62 -17.29
CA GLU A 15 4.17 -11.64 -16.76
C GLU A 15 5.01 -12.32 -15.69
N ARG A 16 6.26 -12.64 -16.03
CA ARG A 16 7.20 -13.44 -15.23
C ARG A 16 7.62 -12.80 -13.89
N GLY A 17 6.94 -11.76 -13.43
CA GLY A 17 7.21 -11.02 -12.19
C GLY A 17 6.17 -11.17 -11.08
N ALA A 18 4.91 -11.49 -11.42
CA ALA A 18 3.80 -11.48 -10.44
C ALA A 18 3.92 -12.57 -9.36
N TRP A 19 4.67 -13.64 -9.63
CA TRP A 19 4.91 -14.75 -8.71
C TRP A 19 5.47 -14.29 -7.35
N LYS A 20 6.31 -13.25 -7.33
CA LYS A 20 6.97 -12.77 -6.11
C LYS A 20 5.98 -12.20 -5.08
N TRP A 21 4.85 -11.67 -5.53
CA TRP A 21 3.79 -11.12 -4.67
C TRP A 21 2.60 -12.07 -4.51
N MET A 22 2.31 -12.87 -5.53
CA MET A 22 1.28 -13.91 -5.46
C MET A 22 1.65 -15.02 -4.48
N LEU A 23 2.95 -15.36 -4.33
CA LEU A 23 3.38 -16.37 -3.36
C LEU A 23 3.11 -15.99 -1.90
N PRO A 24 3.60 -14.86 -1.38
CA PRO A 24 3.35 -14.50 0.02
C PRO A 24 1.86 -14.32 0.28
N LEU A 25 1.11 -13.73 -0.67
CA LEU A 25 -0.34 -13.58 -0.54
C LEU A 25 -1.07 -14.93 -0.46
N SER A 26 -0.70 -15.88 -1.33
CA SER A 26 -1.29 -17.23 -1.31
C SER A 26 -0.89 -18.02 -0.06
N ILE A 27 0.33 -17.84 0.46
CA ILE A 27 0.75 -18.42 1.74
C ILE A 27 -0.08 -17.87 2.90
N VAL A 28 -0.30 -16.55 2.97
CA VAL A 28 -1.15 -15.93 4.00
C VAL A 28 -2.58 -16.45 3.91
N LEU A 29 -3.12 -16.58 2.69
CA LEU A 29 -4.45 -17.12 2.46
C LEU A 29 -4.54 -18.60 2.87
N ALA A 30 -3.53 -19.40 2.57
CA ALA A 30 -3.45 -20.80 2.98
C ALA A 30 -3.38 -20.95 4.50
N ILE A 31 -2.64 -20.08 5.20
CA ILE A 31 -2.59 -20.04 6.67
C ILE A 31 -3.97 -19.68 7.24
N ALA A 32 -4.67 -18.70 6.65
CA ALA A 32 -6.01 -18.33 7.09
C ALA A 32 -7.02 -19.49 6.92
N VAL A 33 -6.95 -20.23 5.81
CA VAL A 33 -7.77 -21.42 5.56
C VAL A 33 -7.42 -22.54 6.54
N PHE A 34 -6.13 -22.77 6.79
CA PHE A 34 -5.66 -23.76 7.76
C PHE A 34 -6.11 -23.42 9.18
N ALA A 35 -6.02 -22.15 9.59
CA ALA A 35 -6.51 -21.69 10.88
C ALA A 35 -8.03 -21.89 11.01
N ALA A 36 -8.80 -21.56 9.98
CA ALA A 36 -10.26 -21.80 9.98
C ALA A 36 -10.58 -23.30 10.14
N TRP A 37 -9.79 -24.18 9.55
CA TRP A 37 -9.95 -25.62 9.70
C TRP A 37 -9.54 -26.12 11.09
N HIS A 38 -8.41 -25.64 11.64
CA HIS A 38 -7.90 -26.03 12.96
C HIS A 38 -8.80 -25.56 14.11
N PHE A 39 -9.37 -24.36 14.01
CA PHE A 39 -10.31 -23.82 15.01
C PHE A 39 -11.73 -24.38 14.89
N GLY A 40 -11.99 -25.30 13.94
CA GLY A 40 -13.29 -25.95 13.79
C GLY A 40 -14.42 -24.98 13.42
N TRP A 41 -14.09 -23.85 12.80
CA TRP A 41 -15.11 -22.87 12.40
C TRP A 41 -16.07 -23.51 11.42
N HIS A 42 -17.37 -23.52 11.76
CA HIS A 42 -18.39 -24.04 10.87
C HIS A 42 -18.27 -23.37 9.51
N ALA A 43 -18.12 -24.17 8.44
CA ALA A 43 -17.91 -23.66 7.08
C ALA A 43 -18.95 -22.58 6.70
N LYS A 44 -20.21 -22.75 7.16
CA LYS A 44 -21.27 -21.74 7.02
C LYS A 44 -20.92 -20.38 7.63
N ALA A 45 -20.36 -20.33 8.84
CA ALA A 45 -20.00 -19.08 9.53
C ALA A 45 -18.83 -18.37 8.85
N VAL A 46 -17.85 -19.13 8.35
CA VAL A 46 -16.73 -18.57 7.58
C VAL A 46 -17.21 -18.02 6.25
N THR A 47 -17.96 -18.82 5.48
CA THR A 47 -18.49 -18.39 4.19
C THR A 47 -19.45 -17.20 4.34
N SER A 48 -20.34 -17.19 5.33
CA SER A 48 -21.24 -16.04 5.56
C SER A 48 -20.48 -14.77 5.91
N SER A 49 -19.44 -14.88 6.74
CA SER A 49 -18.61 -13.73 7.11
C SER A 49 -17.84 -13.21 5.89
N VAL A 50 -17.20 -14.09 5.12
CA VAL A 50 -16.48 -13.70 3.90
C VAL A 50 -17.41 -13.05 2.88
N VAL A 51 -18.61 -13.62 2.67
CA VAL A 51 -19.62 -13.04 1.77
C VAL A 51 -20.10 -11.68 2.27
N LEU A 52 -20.33 -11.54 3.57
CA LEU A 52 -20.74 -10.26 4.17
C LEU A 52 -19.65 -9.20 4.01
N PHE A 53 -18.39 -9.53 4.33
CA PHE A 53 -17.25 -8.65 4.12
C PHE A 53 -17.10 -8.28 2.65
N ALA A 54 -17.18 -9.25 1.74
CA ALA A 54 -17.08 -9.02 0.31
C ALA A 54 -18.21 -8.09 -0.19
N ALA A 55 -19.44 -8.30 0.25
CA ALA A 55 -20.58 -7.46 -0.11
C ALA A 55 -20.38 -6.02 0.38
N ILE A 56 -19.95 -5.83 1.63
CA ILE A 56 -19.66 -4.50 2.19
C ILE A 56 -18.53 -3.84 1.39
N SER A 57 -17.42 -4.53 1.17
CA SER A 57 -16.30 -4.01 0.38
C SER A 57 -16.74 -3.62 -1.03
N HIS A 58 -17.64 -4.39 -1.65
CA HIS A 58 -18.15 -4.09 -2.98
C HIS A 58 -19.05 -2.83 -2.99
N VAL A 59 -19.90 -2.65 -1.99
CA VAL A 59 -20.69 -1.42 -1.82
C VAL A 59 -19.78 -0.21 -1.63
N PHE A 60 -18.73 -0.32 -0.82
CA PHE A 60 -17.74 0.74 -0.67
C PHE A 60 -17.01 1.05 -1.97
N ALA A 61 -16.57 0.02 -2.71
CA ALA A 61 -15.92 0.21 -4.00
C ALA A 61 -16.83 0.91 -5.01
N TRP A 62 -18.13 0.55 -5.04
CA TRP A 62 -19.11 1.20 -5.89
C TRP A 62 -19.34 2.67 -5.51
N LEU A 63 -19.47 2.96 -4.21
CA LEU A 63 -19.60 4.34 -3.72
C LEU A 63 -18.36 5.18 -4.04
N LEU A 64 -17.16 4.64 -3.80
CA LEU A 64 -15.91 5.31 -4.18
C LEU A 64 -15.83 5.52 -5.68
N GLY A 65 -16.24 4.54 -6.50
CA GLY A 65 -16.31 4.66 -7.95
C GLY A 65 -17.23 5.80 -8.41
N LEU A 66 -18.41 5.91 -7.81
CA LEU A 66 -19.34 7.02 -8.07
C LEU A 66 -18.74 8.38 -7.69
N VAL A 67 -18.09 8.44 -6.52
CA VAL A 67 -17.44 9.66 -6.04
C VAL A 67 -16.29 10.07 -6.97
N MET A 68 -15.52 9.10 -7.49
CA MET A 68 -14.42 9.33 -8.43
C MET A 68 -14.86 9.73 -9.83
N MET A 69 -16.10 9.39 -10.24
CA MET A 69 -16.68 9.85 -11.51
C MET A 69 -16.83 11.38 -11.55
N VAL A 70 -16.84 12.04 -10.39
CA VAL A 70 -16.83 13.50 -10.30
C VAL A 70 -15.38 13.99 -10.47
N PRO A 71 -15.04 14.67 -11.58
CA PRO A 71 -13.66 15.02 -11.91
C PRO A 71 -12.99 15.96 -10.88
N ILE A 72 -13.79 16.67 -10.09
CA ILE A 72 -13.31 17.57 -9.02
C ILE A 72 -12.85 16.77 -7.79
N VAL A 73 -13.37 15.57 -7.55
CA VAL A 73 -13.09 14.82 -6.32
C VAL A 73 -11.69 14.22 -6.32
N GLY A 74 -11.18 13.78 -7.48
CA GLY A 74 -9.81 13.30 -7.62
C GLY A 74 -8.78 14.30 -7.07
N PRO A 75 -8.74 15.55 -7.57
CA PRO A 75 -7.89 16.61 -7.03
C PRO A 75 -8.10 16.90 -5.55
N LEU A 76 -9.36 16.85 -5.06
CA LEU A 76 -9.66 17.09 -3.64
C LEU A 76 -9.08 16.01 -2.72
N ILE A 77 -9.20 14.74 -3.08
CA ILE A 77 -8.65 13.62 -2.30
C ILE A 77 -7.12 13.74 -2.23
N VAL A 78 -6.47 14.00 -3.37
CA VAL A 78 -5.02 14.22 -3.41
C VAL A 78 -4.62 15.37 -2.48
N LYS A 79 -5.39 16.46 -2.49
CA LYS A 79 -5.11 17.63 -1.64
C LYS A 79 -5.25 17.31 -0.14
N VAL A 80 -6.30 16.60 0.26
CA VAL A 80 -6.51 16.20 1.66
C VAL A 80 -5.43 15.24 2.13
N LEU A 81 -5.11 14.21 1.33
CA LEU A 81 -4.04 13.27 1.64
C LEU A 81 -2.67 13.95 1.69
N SER A 82 -2.42 14.92 0.80
CA SER A 82 -1.17 15.71 0.80
C SER A 82 -1.04 16.54 2.07
N ILE A 83 -2.12 17.17 2.55
CA ILE A 83 -2.10 17.92 3.82
C ILE A 83 -1.78 16.99 5.00
N GLY A 84 -2.37 15.79 5.02
CA GLY A 84 -2.06 14.76 6.02
C GLY A 84 -0.60 14.30 5.96
N ALA A 85 -0.07 14.05 4.76
CA ALA A 85 1.32 13.67 4.55
C ALA A 85 2.29 14.76 5.00
N ILE A 86 1.98 16.04 4.75
CA ILE A 86 2.78 17.18 5.22
C ILE A 86 2.79 17.23 6.75
N TRP A 87 1.66 16.99 7.41
CA TRP A 87 1.59 16.92 8.86
C TRP A 87 2.44 15.78 9.44
N LEU A 88 2.42 14.61 8.79
CA LEU A 88 3.26 13.47 9.20
C LEU A 88 4.75 13.78 9.03
N LEU A 89 5.14 14.35 7.89
CA LEU A 89 6.53 14.77 7.67
C LEU A 89 6.98 15.83 8.68
N ASN A 90 6.09 16.76 9.04
CA ASN A 90 6.35 17.77 10.04
C ASN A 90 6.54 17.14 11.44
N ALA A 91 5.66 16.19 11.82
CA ALA A 91 5.80 15.44 13.07
C ALA A 91 7.13 14.65 13.13
N VAL A 92 7.56 14.05 12.02
CA VAL A 92 8.89 13.41 11.93
C VAL A 92 10.01 14.43 12.11
N GLY A 93 9.91 15.61 11.47
CA GLY A 93 10.86 16.70 11.65
C GLY A 93 10.98 17.16 13.11
N TYR A 94 9.86 17.28 13.81
CA TYR A 94 9.84 17.58 15.25
C TYR A 94 10.43 16.45 16.09
N LEU A 95 10.13 15.19 15.77
CA LEU A 95 10.69 14.02 16.47
C LEU A 95 12.23 14.00 16.35
N VAL A 96 12.75 14.20 15.14
CA VAL A 96 14.20 14.25 14.88
C VAL A 96 14.83 15.41 15.65
N SER A 97 14.21 16.60 15.60
CA SER A 97 14.68 17.79 16.33
C SER A 97 14.68 17.57 17.84
N TYR A 98 13.64 16.93 18.38
CA TYR A 98 13.52 16.58 19.79
C TYR A 98 14.61 15.60 20.24
N VAL A 99 14.85 14.53 19.47
CA VAL A 99 15.92 13.55 19.74
C VAL A 99 17.28 14.25 19.72
N ALA A 100 17.48 15.19 18.81
CA ALA A 100 18.71 15.92 18.65
C ALA A 100 19.02 16.86 19.85
N ILE A 101 18.01 17.59 20.34
CA ILE A 101 18.11 18.41 21.55
C ILE A 101 18.39 17.52 22.77
N LYS A 102 17.67 16.40 22.91
CA LYS A 102 17.81 15.49 24.05
C LYS A 102 19.20 14.85 24.15
N ARG A 103 19.91 14.70 23.02
CA ARG A 103 21.27 14.14 22.99
C ARG A 103 22.39 15.17 23.17
N GLY A 104 22.07 16.45 23.39
CA GLY A 104 23.07 17.47 23.74
C GLY A 104 24.06 17.82 22.62
N TYR A 105 23.72 17.54 21.35
CA TYR A 105 24.57 17.88 20.22
C TYR A 105 24.57 19.38 19.95
N SER A 106 25.76 20.00 19.99
CA SER A 106 25.98 21.42 19.68
C SER A 106 25.36 21.78 18.33
N LYS A 107 24.68 22.93 18.28
CA LYS A 107 23.86 23.41 17.14
C LYS A 107 24.60 23.40 15.78
N ASP A 108 25.93 23.41 15.76
CA ASP A 108 26.74 23.57 14.55
C ASP A 108 26.83 22.29 13.70
N VAL A 109 27.24 21.16 14.27
CA VAL A 109 27.30 19.87 13.56
C VAL A 109 25.90 19.30 13.30
N LEU A 110 24.94 19.64 14.16
CA LEU A 110 23.57 19.16 14.11
C LEU A 110 22.77 19.79 12.97
N THR A 111 22.96 21.08 12.69
CA THR A 111 22.17 21.78 11.67
C THR A 111 22.42 21.25 10.27
N TYR A 112 23.66 20.88 9.92
CA TYR A 112 23.96 20.40 8.57
C TYR A 112 23.96 18.87 8.46
N ARG A 113 24.60 18.17 9.41
CA ARG A 113 24.76 16.71 9.30
C ARG A 113 23.51 15.95 9.71
N ALA A 114 22.84 16.37 10.79
CA ALA A 114 21.62 15.68 11.22
C ALA A 114 20.46 15.93 10.25
N VAL A 115 20.38 17.13 9.66
CA VAL A 115 19.43 17.43 8.58
C VAL A 115 19.71 16.57 7.35
N THR A 116 20.97 16.45 6.94
CA THR A 116 21.35 15.60 5.80
C THR A 116 21.03 14.12 6.06
N VAL A 117 21.33 13.60 7.25
CA VAL A 117 21.01 12.21 7.63
C VAL A 117 19.50 11.98 7.70
N ALA A 118 18.74 12.93 8.25
CA ALA A 118 17.28 12.85 8.29
C ALA A 118 16.66 12.88 6.89
N LEU A 119 17.19 13.75 6.00
CA LEU A 119 16.78 13.85 4.60
C LEU A 119 17.07 12.54 3.85
N ILE A 120 18.29 12.02 3.95
CA ILE A 120 18.68 10.75 3.31
C ILE A 120 17.82 9.61 3.84
N THR A 121 17.59 9.56 5.15
CA THR A 121 16.75 8.52 5.78
C THR A 121 15.31 8.61 5.28
N GLY A 122 14.74 9.82 5.20
CA GLY A 122 13.40 10.05 4.65
C GLY A 122 13.29 9.64 3.17
N ILE A 123 14.28 9.98 2.34
CA ILE A 123 14.33 9.58 0.93
C ILE A 123 14.42 8.06 0.79
N VAL A 124 15.28 7.40 1.58
CA VAL A 124 15.45 5.94 1.54
C VAL A 124 14.16 5.23 1.95
N ILE A 125 13.51 5.68 3.04
CA ILE A 125 12.21 5.11 3.46
C ILE A 125 11.16 5.34 2.37
N GLY A 126 11.07 6.55 1.81
CA GLY A 126 10.16 6.87 0.71
C GLY A 126 10.39 5.99 -0.52
N PHE A 127 11.64 5.75 -0.88
CA PHE A 127 12.02 4.86 -1.98
C PHE A 127 11.60 3.41 -1.70
N VAL A 128 11.82 2.90 -0.48
CA VAL A 128 11.40 1.54 -0.11
C VAL A 128 9.88 1.40 -0.19
N VAL A 129 9.13 2.35 0.38
CA VAL A 129 7.66 2.33 0.32
C VAL A 129 7.16 2.41 -1.12
N ALA A 130 7.70 3.33 -1.93
CA ALA A 130 7.36 3.44 -3.34
C ALA A 130 7.70 2.15 -4.11
N SER A 131 8.84 1.52 -3.80
CA SER A 131 9.23 0.26 -4.43
C SER A 131 8.29 -0.89 -4.08
N ILE A 132 7.72 -0.92 -2.86
CA ILE A 132 6.75 -1.94 -2.45
C ILE A 132 5.39 -1.69 -3.12
N VAL A 133 4.99 -0.43 -3.33
CA VAL A 133 3.73 -0.09 -4.00
C VAL A 133 3.80 -0.31 -5.51
N ASN A 134 4.97 -0.11 -6.12
CA ASN A 134 5.19 -0.25 -7.57
C ASN A 134 5.77 -1.62 -8.00
N SER A 135 5.96 -2.54 -7.06
CA SER A 135 6.38 -3.92 -7.34
C SER A 135 5.21 -4.86 -7.24
#